data_AF-A0A2N6JFH8-F1
#
_entry.id   AF-A0A2N6JFH8-F1
#
_cell.length_a   1.000
_cell.length_b   1.000
_cell.length_c   1.000
_cell.angle_alpha   90.00
_cell.angle_beta   90.00
_cell.angle_gamma   90.00
#
_symmetry.space_group_name_H-M   'P 1'
#
loop_
_entity.id
_entity.type
_entity.pdbx_description
1 polymer ?
#
loop_
_entity_poly.entity_id
_entity_poly.type
_entity_poly.pdbx_seq_one_letter_code
_entity_poly.pdbx_strand_id
1 'polypeptide(L)'
;MMSLATAIDQVVLSSWDEFAAASDQLEGWVFRGQADHRWPLVSSLTRHLARYCPDPSLWPLREERAIRVFRRKAHVFLHDAAVLDDDLRCLALMQHHGAPTRLIDFTKSPFVAAFFAMQQLHGDAAVYALNTPALWKAAPRFDPTLNREAIDLRKPDSYQRYFAGNALPLVWFGEPNQMDARLVAQSGILVVPGTLEAPLERLLAGYEASEPLIRKFILPAALREPALRALYRMNITAATLFPGLDGLARSIDYELEMVWEQLIVDYQSRLGKS
;
A
#
# COMPACT_ATOMS: atom_id res chain seq x y z
N MET A 1 -9.05 -18.69 -19.63
CA MET A 1 -8.35 -18.32 -18.38
C MET A 1 -6.88 -18.71 -18.51
N MET A 2 -6.05 -17.84 -19.07
CA MET A 2 -4.61 -18.08 -19.15
C MET A 2 -3.94 -17.65 -17.85
N SER A 3 -3.48 -18.65 -17.09
CA SER A 3 -2.46 -18.50 -16.07
C SER A 3 -1.18 -18.02 -16.75
N LEU A 4 -0.92 -16.72 -16.66
CA LEU A 4 0.38 -16.11 -16.88
C LEU A 4 0.76 -15.44 -15.56
N ALA A 5 1.08 -16.28 -14.57
CA ALA A 5 1.89 -15.83 -13.46
C ALA A 5 3.26 -15.50 -14.06
N THR A 6 3.49 -14.22 -14.40
CA THR A 6 4.87 -13.73 -14.50
C THR A 6 5.53 -14.10 -13.17
N ALA A 7 6.53 -14.96 -13.20
CA ALA A 7 7.17 -15.49 -12.00
C ALA A 7 7.87 -14.33 -11.29
N ILE A 8 7.15 -13.65 -10.41
CA ILE A 8 7.72 -12.72 -9.43
C ILE A 8 8.72 -13.54 -8.63
N ASP A 9 9.88 -12.97 -8.34
CA ASP A 9 10.83 -13.57 -7.41
C ASP A 9 10.17 -13.64 -6.02
N GLN A 10 9.89 -14.86 -5.55
CA GLN A 10 9.24 -15.11 -4.27
C GLN A 10 10.20 -15.81 -3.31
N VAL A 11 10.32 -15.27 -2.10
CA VAL A 11 11.17 -15.82 -1.05
C VAL A 11 10.28 -16.13 0.15
N VAL A 12 10.26 -17.40 0.57
CA VAL A 12 9.58 -17.81 1.81
C VAL A 12 10.57 -17.68 2.95
N LEU A 13 10.23 -16.85 3.94
CA LEU A 13 11.11 -16.55 5.05
C LEU A 13 10.92 -17.55 6.19
N SER A 14 12.02 -17.92 6.83
CA SER A 14 12.07 -18.84 7.96
C SER A 14 12.09 -18.15 9.32
N SER A 15 12.49 -16.87 9.36
CA SER A 15 12.58 -16.09 10.59
C SER A 15 12.37 -14.59 10.36
N TRP A 16 12.11 -13.85 11.44
CA TRP A 16 12.06 -12.38 11.40
C TRP A 16 13.42 -11.76 11.04
N ASP A 17 14.51 -12.33 11.53
CA ASP A 17 15.87 -11.82 11.26
C ASP A 17 16.23 -11.97 9.78
N GLU A 18 15.73 -13.03 9.12
CA GLU A 18 15.88 -13.20 7.68
C GLU A 18 15.12 -12.11 6.90
N PHE A 19 13.93 -11.71 7.34
CA PHE A 19 13.21 -10.57 6.75
C PHE A 19 14.02 -9.28 6.88
N ALA A 20 14.51 -8.99 8.09
CA ALA A 20 15.28 -7.78 8.35
C ALA A 20 16.54 -7.72 7.47
N ALA A 21 17.35 -8.78 7.49
CA ALA A 21 18.57 -8.89 6.68
C ALA A 21 18.30 -8.80 5.17
N ALA A 22 17.23 -9.43 4.68
CA ALA A 22 16.85 -9.34 3.27
C ALA A 22 16.40 -7.93 2.88
N SER A 23 15.71 -7.23 3.78
CA SER A 23 15.21 -5.87 3.54
C SER A 23 16.32 -4.80 3.54
N ASP A 24 17.40 -5.02 4.30
CA ASP A 24 18.57 -4.13 4.33
C ASP A 24 19.31 -4.06 2.99
N GLN A 25 19.18 -5.08 2.15
CA GLN A 25 19.80 -5.14 0.82
C GLN A 25 18.97 -4.43 -0.28
N LEU A 26 17.83 -3.84 0.07
CA LEU A 26 16.87 -3.28 -0.88
C LEU A 26 16.82 -1.74 -0.79
N GLU A 27 18.00 -1.11 -0.87
CA GLU A 27 18.13 0.34 -0.78
C GLU A 27 17.31 1.07 -1.86
N GLY A 28 16.47 2.00 -1.44
CA GLY A 28 15.59 2.76 -2.33
C GLY A 28 14.32 2.01 -2.78
N TRP A 29 14.16 0.74 -2.43
CA TRP A 29 12.92 0.01 -2.71
C TRP A 29 11.81 0.48 -1.77
N VAL A 30 10.56 0.29 -2.20
CA VAL A 30 9.38 0.57 -1.38
C VAL A 30 8.56 -0.70 -1.19
N PHE A 31 7.85 -0.78 -0.07
CA PHE A 31 7.26 -2.02 0.41
C PHE A 31 5.75 -1.92 0.61
N ARG A 32 5.04 -3.03 0.46
CA ARG A 32 3.61 -3.13 0.76
C ARG A 32 3.28 -4.46 1.43
N GLY A 33 2.67 -4.38 2.61
CA GLY A 33 2.15 -5.54 3.32
C GLY A 33 0.79 -6.01 2.82
N GLN A 34 0.57 -7.32 2.84
CA GLN A 34 -0.71 -7.97 2.64
C GLN A 34 -0.88 -9.11 3.66
N ALA A 35 -2.07 -9.19 4.26
CA ALA A 35 -2.39 -10.18 5.28
C ALA A 35 -2.54 -11.62 4.76
N ASP A 36 -2.63 -11.79 3.44
CA ASP A 36 -2.70 -13.08 2.78
C ASP A 36 -1.80 -13.05 1.54
N HIS A 37 -0.82 -13.95 1.52
CA HIS A 37 0.15 -14.03 0.44
C HIS A 37 -0.49 -14.40 -0.91
N ARG A 38 -1.71 -14.93 -0.96
CA ARG A 38 -2.39 -15.29 -2.22
C ARG A 38 -3.06 -14.09 -2.86
N TRP A 39 -3.22 -12.98 -2.15
CA TRP A 39 -3.89 -11.82 -2.69
C TRP A 39 -3.06 -11.18 -3.81
N PRO A 40 -3.71 -10.80 -4.93
CA PRO A 40 -3.03 -10.06 -6.00
C PRO A 40 -2.76 -8.62 -5.58
N LEU A 41 -1.72 -8.01 -6.15
CA LEU A 41 -1.36 -6.62 -5.89
C LEU A 41 -2.25 -5.65 -6.69
N VAL A 42 -3.49 -5.50 -6.24
CA VAL A 42 -4.51 -4.65 -6.88
C VAL A 42 -4.99 -3.54 -5.94
N SER A 43 -5.54 -2.47 -6.54
CA SER A 43 -6.12 -1.34 -5.80
C SER A 43 -7.43 -1.70 -5.09
N SER A 44 -7.85 -0.87 -4.13
CA SER A 44 -9.16 -1.02 -3.49
C SER A 44 -10.31 -0.83 -4.48
N LEU A 45 -10.14 0.06 -5.46
CA LEU A 45 -11.07 0.24 -6.58
C LEU A 45 -11.19 -1.01 -7.44
N THR A 46 -10.08 -1.63 -7.85
CA THR A 46 -10.10 -2.88 -8.62
C THR A 46 -10.88 -3.95 -7.87
N ARG A 47 -10.63 -4.14 -6.57
CA ARG A 47 -11.37 -5.12 -5.75
C ARG A 47 -12.87 -4.83 -5.71
N HIS A 48 -13.24 -3.55 -5.55
CA HIS A 48 -14.63 -3.14 -5.47
C HIS A 48 -15.35 -3.30 -6.81
N LEU A 49 -14.72 -2.88 -7.91
CA LEU A 49 -15.29 -2.99 -9.26
C LEU A 49 -15.38 -4.43 -9.72
N ALA A 50 -14.36 -5.27 -9.50
CA ALA A 50 -14.43 -6.69 -9.84
C ALA A 50 -15.59 -7.41 -9.12
N ARG A 51 -15.96 -6.95 -7.91
CA ARG A 51 -17.07 -7.53 -7.13
C ARG A 51 -18.44 -7.03 -7.57
N TYR A 52 -18.58 -5.75 -7.93
CA TYR A 52 -19.88 -5.10 -8.12
C TYR A 52 -20.13 -4.54 -9.54
N CYS A 53 -19.15 -4.63 -10.43
CA CYS A 53 -19.21 -4.19 -11.82
C CYS A 53 -18.55 -5.26 -12.72
N PRO A 54 -19.30 -6.29 -13.13
CA PRO A 54 -18.73 -7.41 -13.88
C PRO A 54 -18.21 -7.03 -15.27
N ASP A 55 -18.65 -5.89 -15.83
CA ASP A 55 -18.18 -5.35 -17.10
C ASP A 55 -17.04 -4.35 -16.87
N PRO A 56 -15.77 -4.69 -17.25
CA PRO A 56 -14.62 -3.81 -17.13
C PRO A 56 -14.70 -2.54 -17.98
N SER A 57 -15.45 -2.55 -19.09
CA SER A 57 -15.57 -1.38 -19.96
C SER A 57 -16.25 -0.19 -19.27
N LEU A 58 -16.99 -0.45 -18.19
CA LEU A 58 -17.67 0.56 -17.37
C LEU A 58 -16.83 1.05 -16.19
N TRP A 59 -15.66 0.46 -15.93
CA TRP A 59 -14.82 0.83 -14.78
C TRP A 59 -14.34 2.29 -14.80
N PRO A 60 -13.88 2.86 -15.93
CA PRO A 60 -13.44 4.26 -15.99
C PRO A 60 -14.59 5.22 -15.67
N LEU A 61 -15.77 4.96 -16.23
CA LEU A 61 -16.98 5.74 -15.98
C LEU A 61 -17.38 5.74 -14.48
N ARG A 62 -17.22 4.59 -13.81
CA ARG A 62 -17.53 4.46 -12.38
C ARG A 62 -16.53 5.21 -11.51
N GLU A 63 -15.24 5.12 -11.83
CA GLU A 63 -14.21 5.87 -11.12
C GLU A 63 -14.40 7.38 -11.30
N GLU A 64 -14.59 7.84 -12.53
CA GLU A 64 -14.84 9.25 -12.84
C GLU A 64 -16.06 9.77 -12.06
N ARG A 65 -17.15 9.00 -12.02
CA ARG A 65 -18.33 9.35 -11.22
C ARG A 65 -18.02 9.41 -9.73
N ALA A 66 -17.23 8.48 -9.19
CA ALA A 66 -16.86 8.45 -7.77
C ALA A 66 -16.04 9.70 -7.39
N ILE A 67 -15.02 10.03 -8.17
CA ILE A 67 -14.20 11.24 -7.99
C ILE A 67 -15.07 12.50 -8.08
N ARG A 68 -15.95 12.57 -9.09
CA ARG A 68 -16.87 13.70 -9.27
C ARG A 68 -17.84 13.89 -8.11
N VAL A 69 -18.39 12.79 -7.57
CA VAL A 69 -19.27 12.85 -6.38
C VAL A 69 -18.48 13.32 -5.16
N PHE A 70 -17.25 12.83 -4.99
CA PHE A 70 -16.39 13.25 -3.89
C PHE A 70 -16.07 14.74 -3.98
N ARG A 71 -15.56 15.24 -5.11
CA ARG A 71 -15.27 16.67 -5.33
C ARG A 71 -16.46 17.58 -5.05
N ARG A 72 -17.67 17.18 -5.49
CA ARG A 72 -18.90 17.96 -5.28
C ARG A 72 -19.33 18.09 -3.82
N LYS A 73 -18.89 17.20 -2.93
CA LYS A 73 -19.37 17.14 -1.54
C LYS A 73 -18.27 17.39 -0.52
N ALA A 74 -17.03 17.03 -0.84
CA ALA A 74 -15.91 17.05 0.08
C ALA A 74 -15.60 18.46 0.60
N HIS A 75 -15.78 19.50 -0.22
CA HIS A 75 -15.52 20.90 0.17
C HIS A 75 -16.31 21.36 1.41
N VAL A 76 -17.45 20.73 1.73
CA VAL A 76 -18.25 21.03 2.93
C VAL A 76 -17.56 20.54 4.21
N PHE A 77 -16.65 19.57 4.10
CA PHE A 77 -15.95 18.93 5.22
C PHE A 77 -14.49 19.36 5.33
N LEU A 78 -14.00 20.20 4.41
CA LEU A 78 -12.58 20.56 4.32
C LEU A 78 -12.35 21.99 4.77
N HIS A 79 -11.25 22.19 5.49
CA HIS A 79 -10.74 23.53 5.79
C HIS A 79 -10.17 24.22 4.55
N ASP A 80 -9.54 23.44 3.66
CA ASP A 80 -8.98 23.91 2.40
C ASP A 80 -9.48 23.03 1.24
N ALA A 81 -10.30 23.60 0.36
CA ALA A 81 -10.84 22.90 -0.80
C ALA A 81 -9.84 22.76 -1.95
N ALA A 82 -8.71 23.48 -1.94
CA ALA A 82 -7.70 23.42 -3.00
C ALA A 82 -7.05 22.04 -3.15
N VAL A 83 -7.15 21.19 -2.12
CA VAL A 83 -6.77 19.77 -2.19
C VAL A 83 -7.54 19.00 -3.29
N LEU A 84 -8.73 19.46 -3.66
CA LEU A 84 -9.61 18.80 -4.64
C LEU A 84 -9.19 19.08 -6.09
N ASP A 85 -8.44 20.15 -6.33
CA ASP A 85 -8.02 20.58 -7.67
C ASP A 85 -6.89 19.71 -8.23
N ASP A 86 -6.09 19.11 -7.35
CA ASP A 86 -5.05 18.14 -7.69
C ASP A 86 -5.64 16.72 -7.67
N ASP A 87 -5.65 16.03 -8.82
CA ASP A 87 -6.21 14.69 -8.97
C ASP A 87 -5.56 13.68 -8.00
N LEU A 88 -4.23 13.72 -7.83
CA LEU A 88 -3.52 12.78 -6.97
C LEU A 88 -3.83 13.03 -5.49
N ARG A 89 -3.87 14.30 -5.06
CA ARG A 89 -4.25 14.68 -3.69
C ARG A 89 -5.72 14.37 -3.40
N CYS A 90 -6.61 14.61 -4.37
CA CYS A 90 -8.02 14.26 -4.26
C CYS A 90 -8.20 12.75 -4.08
N LEU A 91 -7.50 11.93 -4.86
CA LEU A 91 -7.51 10.47 -4.70
C LEU A 91 -6.92 10.02 -3.36
N ALA A 92 -5.83 10.63 -2.91
CA ALA A 92 -5.22 10.32 -1.62
C ALA A 92 -6.19 10.62 -0.46
N LEU A 93 -6.87 11.77 -0.51
CA LEU A 93 -7.88 12.16 0.46
C LEU A 93 -9.09 11.22 0.45
N MET A 94 -9.57 10.82 -0.74
CA MET A 94 -10.61 9.79 -0.89
C MET A 94 -10.20 8.49 -0.19
N GLN A 95 -8.99 8.01 -0.46
CA GLN A 95 -8.45 6.79 0.13
C GLN A 95 -8.30 6.88 1.65
N HIS A 96 -7.88 8.04 2.15
CA HIS A 96 -7.75 8.31 3.58
C HIS A 96 -9.07 8.07 4.32
N HIS A 97 -10.17 8.55 3.74
CA HIS A 97 -11.52 8.39 4.28
C HIS A 97 -12.21 7.09 3.86
N GLY A 98 -11.46 6.12 3.32
CA GLY A 98 -11.93 4.76 3.05
C GLY A 98 -12.70 4.58 1.73
N ALA A 99 -12.74 5.60 0.87
CA ALA A 99 -13.30 5.42 -0.47
C ALA A 99 -12.37 4.51 -1.32
N PRO A 100 -12.94 3.62 -2.15
CA PRO A 100 -12.13 2.83 -3.06
C PRO A 100 -11.50 3.73 -4.13
N THR A 101 -10.18 3.65 -4.29
CA THR A 101 -9.44 4.41 -5.32
C THR A 101 -8.47 3.49 -6.05
N ARG A 102 -7.94 3.96 -7.18
CA ARG A 102 -6.91 3.23 -7.93
C ARG A 102 -5.54 3.24 -7.24
N LEU A 103 -5.35 4.05 -6.20
CA LEU A 103 -4.08 4.14 -5.50
C LEU A 103 -3.77 2.83 -4.77
N ILE A 104 -2.50 2.45 -4.80
CA ILE A 104 -1.93 1.36 -4.04
C ILE A 104 -0.89 1.95 -3.09
N ASP A 105 -1.14 1.85 -1.78
CA ASP A 105 -0.21 2.37 -0.77
C ASP A 105 1.03 1.49 -0.66
N PHE A 106 2.19 2.10 -0.82
CA PHE A 106 3.49 1.55 -0.46
C PHE A 106 4.10 2.40 0.65
N THR A 107 5.15 1.92 1.27
CA THR A 107 5.92 2.63 2.30
C THR A 107 7.41 2.47 2.03
N LYS A 108 8.20 3.50 2.35
CA LYS A 108 9.66 3.43 2.32
C LYS A 108 10.23 2.49 3.40
N SER A 109 9.43 2.12 4.40
CA SER A 109 9.87 1.25 5.49
C SER A 109 9.40 -0.20 5.30
N PRO A 110 10.32 -1.18 5.17
CA PRO A 110 9.95 -2.60 5.11
C PRO A 110 9.23 -3.04 6.38
N PHE A 111 9.56 -2.44 7.52
CA PHE A 111 8.96 -2.74 8.81
C PHE A 111 7.52 -2.21 8.94
N VAL A 112 7.22 -1.04 8.36
CA VAL A 112 5.83 -0.55 8.27
C VAL A 112 5.00 -1.44 7.34
N ALA A 113 5.57 -1.94 6.24
CA ALA A 113 4.89 -2.91 5.39
C ALA A 113 4.64 -4.23 6.13
N ALA A 114 5.62 -4.75 6.87
CA ALA A 114 5.45 -5.95 7.68
C ALA A 114 4.37 -5.78 8.76
N PHE A 115 4.29 -4.60 9.41
CA PHE A 115 3.21 -4.29 10.34
C PHE A 115 1.84 -4.46 9.68
N PHE A 116 1.63 -3.87 8.50
CA PHE A 116 0.36 -4.01 7.77
C PHE A 116 0.07 -5.45 7.31
N ALA A 117 1.10 -6.24 7.01
CA ALA A 117 0.94 -7.65 6.68
C ALA A 117 0.53 -8.49 7.91
N MET A 118 1.09 -8.19 9.08
CA MET A 118 0.99 -9.03 10.28
C MET A 118 -0.14 -8.67 11.24
N GLN A 119 -0.63 -7.43 11.20
CA GLN A 119 -1.63 -6.95 12.16
C GLN A 119 -2.95 -7.76 12.08
N GLN A 120 -3.45 -8.02 10.87
CA GLN A 120 -4.74 -8.68 10.61
C GLN A 120 -4.57 -9.94 9.76
N LEU A 121 -3.78 -10.89 10.26
CA LEU A 121 -3.31 -12.04 9.52
C LEU A 121 -4.46 -12.96 9.00
N HIS A 122 -4.35 -13.42 7.75
CA HIS A 122 -5.29 -14.36 7.11
C HIS A 122 -4.56 -15.56 6.48
N GLY A 123 -3.71 -16.22 7.27
CA GLY A 123 -2.79 -17.26 6.80
C GLY A 123 -1.37 -16.73 6.71
N ASP A 124 -0.58 -17.19 5.75
CA ASP A 124 0.75 -16.61 5.53
C ASP A 124 0.62 -15.22 4.91
N ALA A 125 1.39 -14.27 5.42
CA ALA A 125 1.39 -12.89 4.97
C ALA A 125 2.35 -12.71 3.77
N ALA A 126 2.25 -11.57 3.09
CA ALA A 126 3.24 -11.15 2.11
C ALA A 126 3.70 -9.71 2.32
N VAL A 127 4.97 -9.46 2.04
CA VAL A 127 5.53 -8.12 1.82
C VAL A 127 6.04 -8.06 0.40
N TYR A 128 5.41 -7.23 -0.43
CA TYR A 128 5.91 -6.90 -1.77
C TYR A 128 6.96 -5.80 -1.65
N ALA A 129 8.04 -5.92 -2.42
CA ALA A 129 9.09 -4.92 -2.53
C ALA A 129 9.23 -4.47 -3.98
N LEU A 130 9.02 -3.19 -4.26
CA LEU A 130 9.08 -2.56 -5.57
C LEU A 130 10.43 -1.84 -5.73
N ASN A 131 11.19 -2.19 -6.76
CA ASN A 131 12.47 -1.59 -7.11
C ASN A 131 12.26 -0.22 -7.76
N THR A 132 12.07 0.81 -6.93
CA THR A 132 11.86 2.16 -7.45
C THR A 132 13.07 2.73 -8.20
N PRO A 133 14.33 2.44 -7.82
CA PRO A 133 15.49 2.88 -8.60
C PRO A 133 15.51 2.33 -10.02
N ALA A 134 15.19 1.04 -10.21
CA ALA A 134 15.09 0.45 -11.54
C ALA A 134 13.86 0.94 -12.31
N LEU A 135 12.69 1.02 -11.65
CA LEU A 135 11.47 1.51 -12.28
C LEU A 135 11.57 2.98 -12.71
N TRP A 136 12.34 3.79 -11.98
CA TRP A 136 12.61 5.19 -12.34
C TRP A 136 13.29 5.33 -13.71
N LYS A 137 14.17 4.38 -14.04
CA LYS A 137 14.94 4.35 -15.29
C LYS A 137 14.24 3.55 -16.40
N ALA A 138 13.24 2.76 -16.02
CA ALA A 138 12.49 1.91 -16.94
C ALA A 138 11.45 2.71 -17.74
N ALA A 139 11.12 2.17 -18.90
CA ALA A 139 10.02 2.64 -19.73
C ALA A 139 9.15 1.46 -20.18
N PRO A 140 7.87 1.68 -20.48
CA PRO A 140 7.01 0.62 -20.98
C PRO A 140 7.46 0.22 -22.39
N ARG A 141 7.53 -1.10 -22.66
CA ARG A 141 8.00 -1.64 -23.95
C ARG A 141 7.16 -1.21 -25.15
N PHE A 142 5.88 -0.91 -24.94
CA PHE A 142 4.98 -0.50 -26.01
C PHE A 142 5.22 0.94 -26.47
N ASP A 143 5.79 1.79 -25.61
CA ASP A 143 6.11 3.19 -25.93
C ASP A 143 7.19 3.74 -24.98
N PRO A 144 8.47 3.71 -25.37
CA PRO A 144 9.58 4.20 -24.55
C PRO A 144 9.50 5.70 -24.21
N THR A 145 8.67 6.49 -24.90
CA THR A 145 8.51 7.93 -24.63
C THR A 145 7.69 8.18 -23.37
N LEU A 146 6.90 7.21 -22.92
CA LEU A 146 6.08 7.27 -21.70
C LEU A 146 6.89 6.93 -20.45
N ASN A 147 8.05 7.57 -20.30
CA ASN A 147 8.94 7.42 -19.14
C ASN A 147 8.39 8.15 -17.89
N ARG A 148 9.09 7.98 -16.75
CA ARG A 148 8.71 8.54 -15.44
C ARG A 148 8.42 10.05 -15.45
N GLU A 149 9.12 10.82 -16.26
CA GLU A 149 8.92 12.26 -16.35
C GLU A 149 7.71 12.60 -17.23
N ALA A 150 7.50 11.88 -18.34
CA ALA A 150 6.39 12.10 -19.25
C ALA A 150 5.03 11.87 -18.58
N ILE A 151 4.93 10.84 -17.73
CA ILE A 151 3.69 10.42 -17.07
C ILE A 151 3.53 10.97 -15.64
N ASP A 152 4.33 11.97 -15.26
CA ASP A 152 4.38 12.44 -13.87
C ASP A 152 3.03 13.01 -13.42
N LEU A 153 2.38 12.38 -12.44
CA LEU A 153 1.05 12.78 -11.94
C LEU A 153 1.02 14.14 -11.23
N ARG A 154 2.19 14.70 -10.92
CA ARG A 154 2.33 16.05 -10.36
C ARG A 154 2.20 17.14 -11.42
N LYS A 155 2.21 16.79 -12.71
CA LYS A 155 1.99 17.71 -13.82
C LYS A 155 0.48 17.90 -14.04
N PRO A 156 0.01 19.12 -14.37
CA PRO A 156 -1.38 19.37 -14.74
C PRO A 156 -1.86 18.41 -15.83
N ASP A 157 -3.12 17.97 -15.75
CA ASP A 157 -3.79 17.08 -16.70
C ASP A 157 -3.18 15.69 -16.91
N SER A 158 -2.06 15.38 -16.26
CA SER A 158 -1.35 14.10 -16.42
C SER A 158 -2.22 12.89 -16.05
N TYR A 159 -2.98 13.00 -14.95
CA TYR A 159 -3.94 11.97 -14.56
C TYR A 159 -5.00 11.75 -15.65
N GLN A 160 -5.61 12.82 -16.16
CA GLN A 160 -6.64 12.73 -17.20
C GLN A 160 -6.08 12.12 -18.49
N ARG A 161 -4.87 12.50 -18.87
CA ARG A 161 -4.22 12.05 -20.11
C ARG A 161 -3.81 10.59 -20.09
N TYR A 162 -3.27 10.10 -18.96
CA TYR A 162 -2.61 8.80 -18.93
C TYR A 162 -3.33 7.74 -18.09
N PHE A 163 -4.14 8.14 -17.10
CA PHE A 163 -4.67 7.23 -16.10
C PHE A 163 -6.21 7.16 -16.14
N ALA A 164 -6.91 8.29 -16.19
CA ALA A 164 -8.37 8.35 -16.08
C ALA A 164 -9.09 7.46 -17.11
N GLY A 165 -8.57 7.39 -18.34
CA GLY A 165 -9.12 6.55 -19.40
C GLY A 165 -8.93 5.05 -19.24
N ASN A 166 -8.13 4.59 -18.26
CA ASN A 166 -7.85 3.18 -17.97
C ASN A 166 -7.34 2.38 -19.19
N ALA A 167 -6.57 3.01 -20.08
CA ALA A 167 -6.23 2.45 -21.39
C ALA A 167 -4.75 2.09 -21.54
N LEU A 168 -3.87 2.79 -20.81
CA LEU A 168 -2.42 2.64 -20.95
C LEU A 168 -1.90 1.78 -19.80
N PRO A 169 -1.20 0.65 -20.05
CA PRO A 169 -0.67 -0.22 -19.01
C PRO A 169 0.59 0.38 -18.39
N LEU A 170 0.43 1.55 -17.76
CA LEU A 170 1.47 2.33 -17.10
C LEU A 170 1.47 2.07 -15.61
N VAL A 171 2.61 2.38 -14.99
CA VAL A 171 2.77 2.46 -13.53
C VAL A 171 3.44 3.79 -13.22
N TRP A 172 2.76 4.61 -12.42
CA TRP A 172 3.41 5.76 -11.77
C TRP A 172 3.62 5.44 -10.29
N PHE A 173 4.71 5.96 -9.73
CA PHE A 173 4.93 5.94 -8.28
C PHE A 173 5.51 7.27 -7.81
N GLY A 174 5.15 7.68 -6.60
CA GLY A 174 5.70 8.87 -5.97
C GLY A 174 4.84 9.41 -4.83
N GLU A 175 5.30 10.54 -4.31
CA GLU A 175 4.60 11.33 -3.30
C GLU A 175 3.85 12.49 -3.97
N PRO A 176 2.66 12.88 -3.50
CA PRO A 176 2.00 14.10 -3.94
C PRO A 176 2.80 15.33 -3.51
N ASN A 177 2.56 16.47 -4.16
CA ASN A 177 3.25 17.74 -3.83
C ASN A 177 3.02 18.21 -2.39
N GLN A 178 1.89 17.81 -1.79
CA GLN A 178 1.57 18.01 -0.39
C GLN A 178 0.98 16.71 0.17
N MET A 179 1.54 16.26 1.28
CA MET A 179 1.16 15.00 1.94
C MET A 179 0.29 15.28 3.16
N ASP A 180 -0.66 14.38 3.43
CA ASP A 180 -1.40 14.39 4.68
C ASP A 180 -0.57 13.75 5.82
N ALA A 181 -1.01 13.96 7.07
CA ALA A 181 -0.32 13.45 8.25
C ALA A 181 -0.18 11.92 8.27
N ARG A 182 -1.13 11.20 7.67
CA ARG A 182 -1.13 9.73 7.63
C ARG A 182 -0.10 9.21 6.63
N LEU A 183 -0.03 9.81 5.44
CA LEU A 183 0.98 9.47 4.44
C LEU A 183 2.38 9.75 4.97
N VAL A 184 2.58 10.86 5.69
CA VAL A 184 3.85 11.19 6.37
C VAL A 184 4.18 10.16 7.45
N ALA A 185 3.25 9.87 8.37
CA ALA A 185 3.47 8.93 9.47
C ALA A 185 3.84 7.52 8.98
N GLN A 186 3.31 7.11 7.83
CA GLN A 186 3.55 5.81 7.23
C GLN A 186 4.78 5.77 6.31
N SER A 187 5.49 6.89 6.16
CA SER A 187 6.55 7.06 5.14
C SER A 187 6.05 6.63 3.75
N GLY A 188 4.83 7.02 3.41
CA GLY A 188 4.06 6.44 2.32
C GLY A 188 4.45 6.94 0.94
N ILE A 189 4.42 6.03 -0.03
CA ILE A 189 4.50 6.30 -1.47
C ILE A 189 3.24 5.75 -2.12
N LEU A 190 2.67 6.51 -3.05
CA LEU A 190 1.52 6.07 -3.82
C LEU A 190 2.02 5.40 -5.11
N VAL A 191 1.45 4.24 -5.42
CA VAL A 191 1.58 3.60 -6.74
C VAL A 191 0.24 3.67 -7.46
N VAL A 192 0.28 4.09 -8.72
CA VAL A 192 -0.92 4.33 -9.54
C VAL A 192 -0.83 3.48 -10.80
N PRO A 193 -1.69 2.45 -10.94
CA PRO A 193 -1.79 1.69 -12.17
C PRO A 193 -2.60 2.47 -13.22
N GLY A 194 -2.13 2.41 -14.46
CA GLY A 194 -2.80 2.98 -15.64
C GLY A 194 -3.98 2.14 -16.12
N THR A 195 -4.02 0.86 -15.79
CA THR A 195 -5.17 -0.04 -16.00
C THR A 195 -5.53 -0.77 -14.71
N LEU A 196 -6.82 -0.92 -14.43
CA LEU A 196 -7.35 -1.49 -13.19
C LEU A 196 -7.52 -3.02 -13.22
N GLU A 197 -7.61 -3.61 -14.40
CA GLU A 197 -7.94 -5.02 -14.65
C GLU A 197 -6.77 -5.96 -14.35
N ALA A 198 -5.55 -5.44 -14.48
CA ALA A 198 -4.33 -6.21 -14.27
C ALA A 198 -3.77 -5.93 -12.88
N PRO A 199 -3.24 -6.97 -12.19
CA PRO A 199 -2.48 -6.77 -10.97
C PRO A 199 -1.15 -6.07 -11.31
N LEU A 200 -0.61 -5.31 -10.35
CA LEU A 200 0.54 -4.44 -10.57
C LEU A 200 1.74 -5.19 -11.18
N GLU A 201 1.97 -6.42 -10.77
CA GLU A 201 3.10 -7.24 -11.21
C GLU A 201 3.01 -7.57 -12.70
N ARG A 202 1.79 -7.66 -13.24
CA ARG A 202 1.55 -7.83 -14.68
C ARG A 202 1.85 -6.55 -15.46
N LEU A 203 1.61 -5.37 -14.88
CA LEU A 203 1.98 -4.10 -15.49
C LEU A 203 3.49 -3.94 -15.53
N LEU A 204 4.17 -4.25 -14.42
CA LEU A 204 5.64 -4.19 -14.34
C LEU A 204 6.32 -5.15 -15.33
N ALA A 205 5.70 -6.29 -15.66
CA ALA A 205 6.21 -7.21 -16.69
C ALA A 205 6.26 -6.58 -18.11
N GLY A 206 5.48 -5.52 -18.33
CA GLY A 206 5.46 -4.75 -19.58
C GLY A 206 6.58 -3.70 -19.70
N TYR A 207 7.42 -3.55 -18.67
CA TYR A 207 8.52 -2.60 -18.66
C TYR A 207 9.85 -3.25 -19.07
N GLU A 208 10.71 -2.46 -19.71
CA GLU A 208 12.10 -2.82 -19.97
C GLU A 208 12.96 -2.33 -18.82
N ALA A 209 13.59 -3.27 -18.10
CA ALA A 209 14.44 -2.98 -16.95
C ALA A 209 15.61 -3.96 -16.90
N SER A 210 16.77 -3.47 -16.46
CA SER A 210 17.99 -4.27 -16.26
C SER A 210 17.94 -5.15 -15.01
N GLU A 211 17.01 -4.86 -14.10
CA GLU A 211 16.88 -5.50 -12.79
C GLU A 211 15.42 -5.91 -12.54
N PRO A 212 15.19 -6.90 -11.65
CA PRO A 212 13.84 -7.23 -11.21
C PRO A 212 13.13 -6.01 -10.63
N LEU A 213 11.94 -5.71 -11.14
CA LEU A 213 11.15 -4.56 -10.70
C LEU A 213 10.36 -4.83 -9.41
N ILE A 214 10.09 -6.10 -9.10
CA ILE A 214 9.33 -6.48 -7.92
C ILE A 214 9.77 -7.82 -7.36
N ARG A 215 9.81 -7.91 -6.04
CA ARG A 215 10.04 -9.12 -5.25
C ARG A 215 8.90 -9.30 -4.25
N LYS A 216 8.65 -10.54 -3.84
CA LYS A 216 7.66 -10.88 -2.82
C LYS A 216 8.28 -11.73 -1.72
N PHE A 217 8.24 -11.23 -0.50
CA PHE A 217 8.53 -12.00 0.68
C PHE A 217 7.25 -12.62 1.21
N ILE A 218 7.25 -13.93 1.43
CA ILE A 218 6.18 -14.65 2.11
C ILE A 218 6.62 -14.83 3.56
N LEU A 219 5.80 -14.34 4.47
CA LEU A 219 6.05 -14.41 5.91
C LEU A 219 5.07 -15.43 6.51
N PRO A 220 5.54 -16.61 6.93
CA PRO A 220 4.67 -17.60 7.55
C PRO A 220 3.92 -17.05 8.77
N ALA A 221 2.72 -17.56 9.00
CA ALA A 221 1.89 -17.11 10.12
C ALA A 221 2.59 -17.22 11.50
N ALA A 222 3.48 -18.21 11.65
CA ALA A 222 4.30 -18.41 12.84
C ALA A 222 5.22 -17.21 13.15
N LEU A 223 5.53 -16.35 12.18
CA LEU A 223 6.37 -15.17 12.39
C LEU A 223 5.62 -13.97 12.98
N ARG A 224 4.28 -14.01 13.10
CA ARG A 224 3.48 -12.86 13.54
C ARG A 224 3.93 -12.33 14.91
N GLU A 225 4.03 -13.21 15.89
CA GLU A 225 4.37 -12.83 17.27
C GLU A 225 5.78 -12.22 17.40
N PRO A 226 6.87 -12.86 16.92
CA PRO A 226 8.19 -12.25 16.96
C PRO A 226 8.27 -10.95 16.13
N ALA A 227 7.58 -10.89 14.97
CA ALA A 227 7.53 -9.69 14.14
C ALA A 227 6.86 -8.52 14.87
N LEU A 228 5.65 -8.70 15.39
CA LEU A 228 4.91 -7.64 16.07
C LEU A 228 5.63 -7.16 17.34
N ARG A 229 6.27 -8.07 18.09
CA ARG A 229 7.12 -7.66 19.24
C ARG A 229 8.32 -6.82 18.82
N ALA A 230 9.01 -7.18 17.73
CA ALA A 230 10.12 -6.40 17.20
C ALA A 230 9.63 -5.01 16.73
N LEU A 231 8.55 -4.97 15.95
CA LEU A 231 7.95 -3.74 15.45
C LEU A 231 7.49 -2.81 16.57
N TYR A 232 6.89 -3.35 17.63
CA TYR A 232 6.52 -2.59 18.81
C TYR A 232 7.73 -1.93 19.48
N ARG A 233 8.85 -2.66 19.63
CA ARG A 233 10.12 -2.12 20.18
C ARG A 233 10.73 -1.03 19.29
N MET A 234 10.39 -1.02 18.01
CA MET A 234 10.80 0.00 17.04
C MET A 234 9.82 1.20 16.99
N ASN A 235 8.82 1.25 17.87
CA ASN A 235 7.76 2.25 17.89
C ASN A 235 6.90 2.26 16.61
N ILE A 236 6.80 1.10 15.93
CA ILE A 236 5.92 0.90 14.77
C ILE A 236 4.62 0.28 15.29
N THR A 237 3.65 1.13 15.58
CA THR A 237 2.36 0.75 16.17
C THR A 237 1.21 1.41 15.42
N ALA A 238 -0.02 0.97 15.66
CA ALA A 238 -1.18 1.64 15.07
C ALA A 238 -1.29 3.11 15.53
N ALA A 239 -0.89 3.43 16.76
CA ALA A 239 -0.91 4.79 17.29
C ALA A 239 0.07 5.72 16.58
N THR A 240 1.23 5.21 16.16
CA THR A 240 2.22 6.02 15.43
C THR A 240 1.93 6.10 13.93
N LEU A 241 1.31 5.08 13.34
CA LEU A 241 0.99 5.02 11.91
C LEU A 241 -0.35 5.67 11.52
N PHE A 242 -1.25 5.87 12.47
CA PHE A 242 -2.56 6.51 12.25
C PHE A 242 -2.73 7.69 13.21
N PRO A 243 -2.56 8.93 12.74
CA PRO A 243 -2.68 10.10 13.60
C PRO A 243 -4.06 10.23 14.25
N GLY A 244 -4.09 10.61 15.53
CA GLY A 244 -5.32 10.89 16.28
C GLY A 244 -5.91 9.68 17.01
N LEU A 245 -7.18 9.82 17.42
CA LEU A 245 -7.86 8.82 18.24
C LEU A 245 -8.07 7.49 17.53
N ASP A 246 -8.17 7.50 16.20
CA ASP A 246 -8.33 6.27 15.40
C ASP A 246 -7.12 5.35 15.54
N GLY A 247 -5.90 5.89 15.54
CA GLY A 247 -4.69 5.10 15.77
C GLY A 247 -4.56 4.60 17.19
N LEU A 248 -4.92 5.43 18.17
CA LEU A 248 -4.94 5.04 19.57
C LEU A 248 -5.94 3.90 19.82
N ALA A 249 -7.15 4.00 19.26
CA ALA A 249 -8.15 2.96 19.37
C ALA A 249 -7.64 1.64 18.76
N ARG A 250 -7.02 1.69 17.57
CA ARG A 250 -6.44 0.51 16.91
C ARG A 250 -5.23 -0.07 17.65
N SER A 251 -4.48 0.72 18.41
CA SER A 251 -3.35 0.18 19.16
C SER A 251 -3.80 -0.66 20.35
N ILE A 252 -4.98 -0.37 20.92
CA ILE A 252 -5.52 -1.11 22.05
C ILE A 252 -5.75 -2.58 21.68
N ASP A 253 -6.14 -2.91 20.44
CA ASP A 253 -6.32 -4.29 20.00
C ASP A 253 -5.04 -5.13 20.22
N TYR A 254 -3.88 -4.58 19.87
CA TYR A 254 -2.60 -5.24 20.09
C TYR A 254 -2.19 -5.28 21.57
N GLU A 255 -2.45 -4.20 22.32
CA GLU A 255 -2.20 -4.14 23.76
C GLU A 255 -2.99 -5.19 24.55
N LEU A 256 -4.19 -5.55 24.08
CA LEU A 256 -5.02 -6.60 24.67
C LEU A 256 -4.48 -8.01 24.37
N GLU A 257 -3.87 -8.21 23.20
CA GLU A 257 -3.19 -9.46 22.85
C GLU A 257 -1.88 -9.62 23.64
N MET A 258 -1.17 -8.52 23.85
CA MET A 258 0.10 -8.48 24.55
C MET A 258 -0.11 -8.57 26.05
N VAL A 259 0.22 -9.74 26.60
CA VAL A 259 0.24 -9.91 28.04
C VAL A 259 1.44 -9.20 28.64
N TRP A 260 1.20 -8.10 29.34
CA TRP A 260 2.20 -7.42 30.15
C TRP A 260 2.49 -8.24 31.41
N GLU A 261 3.54 -9.07 31.39
CA GLU A 261 3.90 -9.98 32.50
C GLU A 261 3.97 -9.27 33.86
N GLN A 262 4.55 -8.07 33.91
CA GLN A 262 4.62 -7.27 35.14
C GLN A 262 3.23 -6.91 35.67
N LEU A 263 2.27 -6.60 34.78
CA LEU A 263 0.90 -6.26 35.18
C LEU A 263 0.16 -7.47 35.73
N ILE A 264 0.43 -8.66 35.20
CA ILE A 264 -0.05 -9.93 35.77
C ILE A 264 0.55 -10.17 37.15
N VAL A 265 1.87 -10.03 37.29
CA VAL A 265 2.57 -10.21 38.57
C VAL A 265 2.01 -9.26 39.62
N ASP A 266 1.82 -7.99 39.27
CA ASP A 266 1.25 -6.98 40.16
C ASP A 266 -0.20 -7.30 40.54
N TYR A 267 -1.02 -7.77 39.58
CA TYR A 267 -2.40 -8.17 39.83
C TYR A 267 -2.49 -9.41 40.74
N GLN A 268 -1.70 -10.45 40.48
CA GLN A 268 -1.64 -11.66 41.29
C GLN A 268 -1.12 -11.36 42.71
N SER A 269 -0.14 -10.46 42.84
CA SER A 269 0.37 -9.98 44.14
C SER A 269 -0.70 -9.25 44.96
N ARG A 270 -1.63 -8.53 44.31
CA ARG A 270 -2.78 -7.91 44.98
C ARG A 270 -3.81 -8.93 45.43
N LEU A 271 -4.06 -9.98 44.64
CA LEU A 271 -5.00 -11.05 45.00
C LEU A 271 -4.48 -11.95 46.13
N GLY A 272 -3.16 -12.17 46.22
CA GLY A 272 -2.55 -12.95 47.31
C GLY A 272 -2.42 -12.23 48.65
N LYS A 273 -2.89 -10.98 48.75
CA LYS A 273 -2.87 -10.15 49.97
C LYS A 273 -4.25 -9.99 50.63
N SER A 274 -5.29 -10.70 50.15
CA SER A 274 -6.61 -10.83 50.80
C SER A 274 -6.74 -12.14 51.55
#